data_AF-A0A920IRZ3-F1
#
_entry.id   AF-A0A920IRZ3-F1
#
_cell.length_a   1.000
_cell.length_b   1.000
_cell.length_c   1.000
_cell.angle_alpha   90.00
_cell.angle_beta   90.00
_cell.angle_gamma   90.00
#
_symmetry.space_group_name_H-M   'P 1'
#
loop_
_entity.id
_entity.type
_entity.pdbx_description
1 polymer ?
#
loop_
_entity_poly.entity_id
_entity_poly.type
_entity_poly.pdbx_seq_one_letter_code
_entity_poly.pdbx_strand_id
1 'polypeptide(L)'
;MGFYTPATSDWRRQLEGYDDEDAQFLIELYSGHGNAEEYRSWNDVLADDQGVLYCPETSDDFLPTCQQAGNIMAERCSNAGFDKNYCDDLVEKTKMYSANMGAGSFAAVNETDEDEFLDAGQCRDCFQPAFNYRPLGSAQYILAMTDFTNPEYPKDLNLVLLDQVITMLQDLALALKKLSGIPIQKHEASLVVLQKA
;
A
#
# COMPACT_ATOMS: atom_id res chain seq x y z
N MET A 1 -2.66 -1.78 -2.58
CA MET A 1 -1.81 -0.66 -3.03
C MET A 1 -2.31 -0.19 -4.38
N GLY A 2 -2.04 1.06 -4.77
CA GLY A 2 -2.29 1.53 -6.14
C GLY A 2 -3.38 2.58 -6.26
N PHE A 3 -3.49 3.13 -7.46
CA PHE A 3 -4.30 4.32 -7.77
C PHE A 3 -5.79 4.14 -7.41
N TYR A 4 -6.34 2.96 -7.60
CA TYR A 4 -7.78 2.69 -7.38
C TYR A 4 -8.11 2.13 -6.00
N THR A 5 -7.11 1.84 -5.16
CA THR A 5 -7.35 1.28 -3.82
C THR A 5 -7.62 2.40 -2.82
N PRO A 6 -8.81 2.42 -2.18
CA PRO A 6 -9.12 3.40 -1.14
C PRO A 6 -8.09 3.38 -0.01
N ALA A 7 -7.81 4.55 0.58
CA ALA A 7 -6.88 4.68 1.70
C ALA A 7 -7.25 3.84 2.92
N THR A 8 -8.54 3.63 3.15
CA THR A 8 -9.09 2.83 4.26
C THR A 8 -9.35 1.36 3.89
N SER A 9 -8.84 0.90 2.74
CA SER A 9 -8.94 -0.51 2.36
C SER A 9 -8.22 -1.38 3.38
N ASP A 10 -8.94 -2.34 3.94
CA ASP A 10 -8.45 -3.25 4.98
C ASP A 10 -8.75 -4.70 4.60
N TRP A 11 -7.72 -5.53 4.54
CA TRP A 11 -7.86 -6.96 4.26
C TRP A 11 -8.59 -7.73 5.34
N ARG A 12 -8.72 -7.21 6.56
CA ARG A 12 -9.49 -7.84 7.64
C ARG A 12 -10.91 -8.18 7.22
N ARG A 13 -11.51 -7.37 6.34
CA ARG A 13 -12.86 -7.62 5.82
C ARG A 13 -12.98 -8.95 5.07
N GLN A 14 -11.90 -9.50 4.55
CA GLN A 14 -11.93 -10.83 3.92
C GLN A 14 -12.27 -11.94 4.93
N LEU A 15 -11.74 -11.85 6.15
CA LEU A 15 -12.02 -12.82 7.23
C LEU A 15 -13.49 -12.79 7.70
N GLU A 16 -14.21 -11.69 7.45
CA GLU A 16 -15.61 -11.49 7.87
C GLU A 16 -16.63 -12.15 6.90
N GLY A 17 -16.23 -13.20 6.18
CA GLY A 17 -17.12 -14.04 5.39
C GLY A 17 -16.91 -14.01 3.87
N TYR A 18 -15.77 -13.50 3.41
CA TYR A 18 -15.38 -13.53 1.99
C TYR A 18 -14.18 -14.44 1.69
N ASP A 19 -13.62 -15.06 2.73
CA ASP A 19 -12.57 -16.07 2.62
C ASP A 19 -13.10 -17.37 2.00
N ASP A 20 -12.48 -17.78 0.90
CA ASP A 20 -12.68 -19.06 0.23
C ASP A 20 -11.34 -19.78 0.12
N GLU A 21 -11.05 -20.66 1.08
CA GLU A 21 -9.76 -21.35 1.21
C GLU A 21 -9.37 -22.15 -0.04
N ASP A 22 -10.35 -22.62 -0.83
CA ASP A 22 -10.10 -23.38 -2.06
C ASP A 22 -9.73 -22.49 -3.25
N ALA A 23 -10.03 -21.18 -3.17
CA ALA A 23 -9.83 -20.23 -4.26
C ALA A 23 -8.82 -19.11 -3.94
N GLN A 24 -8.62 -18.78 -2.67
CA GLN A 24 -7.86 -17.61 -2.20
C GLN A 24 -6.64 -18.02 -1.37
N PHE A 25 -5.89 -19.02 -1.84
CA PHE A 25 -4.71 -19.56 -1.16
C PHE A 25 -3.39 -18.92 -1.60
N LEU A 26 -3.42 -17.89 -2.45
CA LEU A 26 -2.22 -17.34 -3.09
C LEU A 26 -2.23 -15.82 -3.06
N ILE A 27 -1.10 -15.21 -2.68
CA ILE A 27 -0.89 -13.77 -2.75
C ILE A 27 0.37 -13.44 -3.54
N GLU A 28 0.25 -12.46 -4.45
CA GLU A 28 1.37 -11.87 -5.18
C GLU A 28 1.84 -10.62 -4.43
N LEU A 29 3.14 -10.57 -4.11
CA LEU A 29 3.72 -9.49 -3.29
C LEU A 29 4.32 -8.36 -4.12
N TYR A 30 4.76 -8.67 -5.34
CA TYR A 30 5.44 -7.75 -6.21
C TYR A 30 5.11 -8.06 -7.68
N SER A 31 4.47 -7.11 -8.36
CA SER A 31 4.04 -7.24 -9.77
C SER A 31 4.81 -6.32 -10.72
N GLY A 32 5.98 -5.81 -10.30
CA GLY A 32 6.72 -4.76 -11.01
C GLY A 32 6.22 -3.33 -10.75
N HIS A 33 5.07 -3.17 -10.10
CA HIS A 33 4.49 -1.87 -9.70
C HIS A 33 4.75 -1.52 -8.23
N GLY A 34 5.73 -2.19 -7.63
CA GLY A 34 6.18 -2.01 -6.25
C GLY A 34 5.80 -3.16 -5.32
N ASN A 35 6.44 -3.18 -4.15
CA ASN A 35 6.26 -4.19 -3.12
C ASN A 35 5.05 -3.88 -2.24
N ALA A 36 4.45 -4.94 -1.71
CA ALA A 36 3.39 -4.87 -0.71
C ALA A 36 3.69 -5.78 0.50
N GLU A 37 4.95 -6.07 0.77
CA GLU A 37 5.31 -7.01 1.84
C GLU A 37 5.21 -6.36 3.22
N GLU A 38 5.80 -5.17 3.39
CA GLU A 38 6.11 -4.57 4.70
C GLU A 38 4.89 -3.91 5.35
N TYR A 39 4.57 -4.27 6.59
CA TYR A 39 3.56 -3.52 7.34
C TYR A 39 4.12 -2.19 7.87
N ARG A 40 3.26 -1.16 7.91
CA ARG A 40 3.54 0.14 8.51
C ARG A 40 2.38 0.57 9.41
N SER A 41 2.69 1.30 10.48
CA SER A 41 1.70 1.73 11.47
C SER A 41 0.95 3.01 11.07
N TRP A 42 1.43 3.74 10.07
CA TRP A 42 0.77 4.93 9.53
C TRP A 42 -0.28 4.56 8.49
N ASN A 43 -1.20 5.47 8.19
CA ASN A 43 -2.14 5.35 7.07
C ASN A 43 -2.32 6.73 6.42
N ASP A 44 -2.69 6.73 5.15
CA ASP A 44 -2.94 7.94 4.36
C ASP A 44 -4.22 8.68 4.81
N VAL A 45 -5.22 7.91 5.24
CA VAL A 45 -6.48 8.38 5.82
C VAL A 45 -6.89 7.41 6.93
N LEU A 46 -7.44 7.94 8.02
CA LEU A 46 -8.01 7.14 9.11
C LEU A 46 -9.51 7.39 9.22
N ALA A 47 -10.22 6.45 9.84
CA ALA A 47 -11.62 6.59 10.20
C ALA A 47 -11.75 6.60 11.74
N ASP A 48 -12.62 7.44 12.28
CA ASP A 48 -12.97 7.40 13.70
C ASP A 48 -13.97 6.27 14.02
N ASP A 49 -14.37 6.14 15.30
CA ASP A 49 -15.32 5.11 15.76
C ASP A 49 -16.70 5.22 15.09
N GLN A 50 -17.02 6.35 14.48
CA GLN A 50 -18.27 6.58 13.74
C GLN A 50 -18.09 6.37 12.23
N GLY A 51 -16.88 5.97 11.79
CA GLY A 51 -16.54 5.78 10.39
C GLY A 51 -16.26 7.08 9.63
N VAL A 52 -16.13 8.21 10.32
CA VAL A 52 -15.84 9.50 9.69
C VAL A 52 -14.36 9.56 9.34
N LEU A 53 -14.08 9.82 8.07
CA LEU A 53 -12.72 9.91 7.56
C LEU A 53 -12.06 11.23 7.97
N TYR A 54 -10.83 11.14 8.47
CA TYR A 54 -10.03 12.31 8.83
C TYR A 54 -8.58 12.18 8.32
N CYS A 55 -7.94 13.34 8.18
CA CYS A 55 -6.56 13.45 7.76
C CYS A 55 -5.64 13.23 8.97
N PRO A 56 -4.82 12.16 9.00
CA PRO A 56 -3.88 11.93 10.09
C PRO A 56 -2.70 12.90 10.04
N GLU A 57 -2.03 13.10 11.17
CA GLU A 57 -0.80 13.89 11.24
C GLU A 57 0.35 13.23 10.47
N THR A 58 1.26 14.06 9.95
CA THR A 58 2.50 13.60 9.32
C THR A 58 3.41 12.92 10.35
N SER A 59 4.19 11.95 9.89
CA SER A 59 5.27 11.33 10.67
C SER A 59 6.60 11.47 9.93
N ASP A 60 7.70 11.13 10.60
CA ASP A 60 9.03 11.15 9.98
C ASP A 60 9.09 10.23 8.75
N ASP A 61 8.39 9.10 8.80
CA ASP A 61 8.44 8.05 7.77
C ASP A 61 7.31 8.13 6.74
N PHE A 62 6.36 9.09 6.89
CA PHE A 62 5.20 9.17 6.00
C PHE A 62 4.53 10.55 5.98
N LEU A 63 4.27 11.04 4.77
CA LEU A 63 3.47 12.23 4.49
C LEU A 63 2.10 11.82 3.92
N PRO A 64 0.99 12.00 4.66
CA PRO A 64 -0.34 11.78 4.13
C PRO A 64 -0.66 12.72 2.96
N THR A 65 -1.36 12.21 1.94
CA THR A 65 -1.76 12.97 0.74
C THR A 65 -2.58 14.20 1.11
N CYS A 66 -3.47 14.06 2.10
CA CYS A 66 -4.30 15.16 2.61
C CYS A 66 -3.48 16.25 3.30
N GLN A 67 -2.40 15.90 4.01
CA GLN A 67 -1.50 16.88 4.62
C GLN A 67 -0.79 17.69 3.54
N GLN A 68 -0.30 17.03 2.50
CA GLN A 68 0.36 17.72 1.39
C GLN A 68 -0.61 18.60 0.60
N ALA A 69 -1.85 18.15 0.36
CA ALA A 69 -2.89 19.00 -0.21
C ALA A 69 -3.13 20.27 0.64
N GLY A 70 -3.11 20.13 1.97
CA GLY A 70 -3.15 21.25 2.91
C GLY A 70 -1.95 22.19 2.76
N ASN A 71 -0.73 21.67 2.62
CA ASN A 71 0.48 22.48 2.42
C ASN A 71 0.43 23.29 1.11
N ILE A 72 -0.01 22.66 0.02
CA ILE A 72 -0.21 23.32 -1.27
C ILE A 72 -1.24 24.46 -1.13
N MET A 73 -2.36 24.21 -0.46
CA MET A 73 -3.38 25.24 -0.23
C MET A 73 -2.85 26.38 0.65
N ALA A 74 -2.04 26.08 1.67
CA ALA A 74 -1.43 27.08 2.53
C ALA A 74 -0.53 28.03 1.74
N GLU A 75 0.34 27.48 0.89
CA GLU A 75 1.22 28.25 0.02
C GLU A 75 0.44 29.13 -0.95
N ARG A 76 -0.53 28.57 -1.67
CA ARG A 76 -1.35 29.30 -2.65
C ARG A 76 -2.16 30.40 -2.01
N CYS A 77 -2.78 30.14 -0.85
CA CYS A 77 -3.56 31.12 -0.13
C CYS A 77 -2.69 32.29 0.37
N SER A 78 -1.49 31.98 0.90
CA SER A 78 -0.51 32.99 1.31
C SER A 78 -0.01 33.81 0.12
N ASN A 79 0.30 33.18 -1.01
CA ASN A 79 0.76 33.86 -2.23
C ASN A 79 -0.30 34.79 -2.82
N ALA A 80 -1.59 34.46 -2.65
CA ALA A 80 -2.70 35.33 -3.01
C ALA A 80 -2.93 36.50 -2.04
N GLY A 81 -2.20 36.55 -0.91
CA GLY A 81 -2.23 37.66 0.04
C GLY A 81 -3.46 37.68 0.95
N PHE A 82 -4.11 36.53 1.17
CA PHE A 82 -5.24 36.43 2.09
C PHE A 82 -4.80 36.44 3.57
N ASP A 83 -5.76 36.71 4.46
CA ASP A 83 -5.54 36.70 5.91
C ASP A 83 -5.19 35.29 6.43
N LYS A 84 -4.35 35.23 7.46
CA LYS A 84 -3.90 33.96 8.04
C LYS A 84 -5.07 33.08 8.52
N ASN A 85 -6.05 33.65 9.22
CA ASN A 85 -7.16 32.83 9.75
C ASN A 85 -8.02 32.26 8.62
N TYR A 86 -8.16 33.01 7.52
CA TYR A 86 -8.85 32.52 6.32
C TYR A 86 -8.06 31.39 5.65
N CYS A 87 -6.74 31.52 5.52
CA CYS A 87 -5.91 30.45 4.99
C CYS A 87 -5.91 29.20 5.88
N ASP A 88 -5.84 29.36 7.21
CA ASP A 88 -5.91 28.25 8.15
C ASP A 88 -7.24 27.47 7.97
N ASP A 89 -8.39 28.16 7.85
CA ASP A 89 -9.70 27.53 7.59
C ASP A 89 -9.76 26.82 6.23
N LEU A 90 -9.18 27.41 5.18
CA LEU A 90 -9.10 26.77 3.87
C LEU A 90 -8.23 25.51 3.89
N VAL A 91 -7.09 25.55 4.58
CA VAL A 91 -6.17 24.40 4.70
C VAL A 91 -6.89 23.22 5.36
N GLU A 92 -7.59 23.46 6.47
CA GLU A 92 -8.31 22.39 7.18
C GLU A 92 -9.47 21.82 6.34
N LYS A 93 -10.18 22.66 5.60
CA LYS A 93 -11.19 22.20 4.63
C LYS A 93 -10.57 21.35 3.51
N THR A 94 -9.44 21.78 2.96
CA THR A 94 -8.73 21.03 1.91
C THR A 94 -8.25 19.68 2.42
N LYS A 95 -7.66 19.60 3.61
CA LYS A 95 -7.27 18.32 4.23
C LYS A 95 -8.47 17.39 4.38
N MET A 96 -9.59 17.91 4.88
CA MET A 96 -10.82 17.13 5.06
C MET A 96 -11.38 16.64 3.71
N TYR A 97 -11.48 17.51 2.70
CA TYR A 97 -11.95 17.11 1.37
C TYR A 97 -11.02 16.07 0.74
N SER A 98 -9.71 16.30 0.82
CA SER A 98 -8.70 15.37 0.32
C SER A 98 -8.80 13.99 0.97
N ALA A 99 -9.02 13.91 2.28
CA ALA A 99 -9.23 12.65 2.99
C ALA A 99 -10.52 11.92 2.55
N ASN A 100 -11.56 12.68 2.16
CA ASN A 100 -12.87 12.12 1.78
C ASN A 100 -13.01 11.80 0.27
N MET A 101 -12.04 12.19 -0.56
CA MET A 101 -12.05 11.94 -2.01
C MET A 101 -11.52 10.55 -2.42
N GLY A 102 -11.11 9.73 -1.45
CA GLY A 102 -10.63 8.37 -1.70
C GLY A 102 -9.42 8.35 -2.64
N ALA A 103 -9.50 7.55 -3.71
CA ALA A 103 -8.46 7.46 -4.74
C ALA A 103 -8.11 8.82 -5.39
N GLY A 104 -9.05 9.76 -5.43
CA GLY A 104 -8.87 11.09 -6.01
C GLY A 104 -8.37 12.15 -5.04
N SER A 105 -7.74 11.76 -3.92
CA SER A 105 -7.30 12.66 -2.85
C SER A 105 -6.49 13.87 -3.32
N PHE A 106 -5.65 13.69 -4.34
CA PHE A 106 -4.84 14.76 -4.94
C PHE A 106 -5.68 15.86 -5.62
N ALA A 107 -6.88 15.54 -6.10
CA ALA A 107 -7.75 16.48 -6.81
C ALA A 107 -8.52 17.43 -5.87
N ALA A 108 -8.26 17.39 -4.56
CA ALA A 108 -8.82 18.35 -3.61
C ALA A 108 -8.29 19.79 -3.80
N VAL A 109 -7.17 19.93 -4.52
CA VAL A 109 -6.63 21.21 -4.96
C VAL A 109 -6.62 21.20 -6.48
N ASN A 110 -7.21 22.22 -7.10
CA ASN A 110 -7.21 22.35 -8.55
C ASN A 110 -5.85 22.82 -9.07
N GLU A 111 -5.56 22.56 -10.36
CA GLU A 111 -4.37 23.10 -11.03
C GLU A 111 -3.08 22.71 -10.29
N THR A 112 -3.00 21.47 -9.81
CA THR A 112 -1.78 20.93 -9.21
C THR A 112 -0.93 20.23 -10.26
N ASP A 113 0.38 20.48 -10.23
CA ASP A 113 1.37 19.69 -10.93
C ASP A 113 1.77 18.45 -10.09
N GLU A 114 2.28 17.41 -10.77
CA GLU A 114 2.58 16.12 -10.14
C GLU A 114 3.67 16.22 -9.06
N ASP A 115 4.64 17.12 -9.25
CA ASP A 115 5.76 17.35 -8.35
C ASP A 115 5.36 18.14 -7.09
N GLU A 116 4.25 18.87 -7.09
CA GLU A 116 3.73 19.53 -5.89
C GLU A 116 3.32 18.52 -4.80
N PHE A 117 3.00 17.28 -5.15
CA PHE A 117 2.67 16.24 -4.18
C PHE A 117 3.88 15.52 -3.57
N LEU A 118 5.10 15.80 -4.06
CA LEU A 118 6.34 15.26 -3.53
C LEU A 118 6.28 13.72 -3.38
N ASP A 119 6.50 13.21 -2.15
CA ASP A 119 6.42 11.80 -1.77
C ASP A 119 5.15 11.46 -0.99
N ALA A 120 4.12 12.31 -1.06
CA ALA A 120 2.90 12.08 -0.31
C ALA A 120 2.21 10.76 -0.73
N GLY A 121 1.68 10.04 0.26
CA GLY A 121 1.09 8.72 0.06
C GLY A 121 2.11 7.60 -0.24
N GLN A 122 3.41 7.91 -0.29
CA GLN A 122 4.48 6.93 -0.54
C GLN A 122 5.17 6.50 0.76
N CYS A 123 5.60 5.24 0.82
CA CYS A 123 6.46 4.78 1.90
C CYS A 123 7.89 5.28 1.68
N ARG A 124 8.51 5.89 2.70
CA ARG A 124 9.86 6.47 2.59
C ARG A 124 10.99 5.46 2.74
N ASP A 125 10.79 4.44 3.56
CA ASP A 125 11.83 3.48 3.97
C ASP A 125 11.56 2.05 3.50
N CYS A 126 10.50 1.82 2.73
CA CYS A 126 10.17 0.50 2.16
C CYS A 126 11.06 0.16 0.96
N PHE A 127 11.26 -1.14 0.72
CA PHE A 127 11.95 -1.63 -0.47
C PHE A 127 11.06 -1.54 -1.73
N GLN A 128 11.29 -0.59 -2.62
CA GLN A 128 10.52 -0.41 -3.86
C GLN A 128 8.99 -0.36 -3.63
N PRO A 129 8.47 0.56 -2.79
CA PRO A 129 7.06 0.58 -2.42
C PRO A 129 6.14 0.74 -3.61
N ALA A 130 5.00 0.08 -3.53
CA ALA A 130 3.90 0.34 -4.45
C ALA A 130 3.35 1.76 -4.28
N PHE A 131 2.98 2.37 -5.40
CA PHE A 131 2.36 3.69 -5.43
C PHE A 131 1.10 3.73 -4.56
N ASN A 132 0.95 4.78 -3.75
CA ASN A 132 -0.15 4.91 -2.77
C ASN A 132 -0.22 3.66 -1.88
N TYR A 133 0.77 3.54 -1.02
CA TYR A 133 0.90 2.39 -0.14
C TYR A 133 -0.27 2.32 0.85
N ARG A 134 -0.73 1.10 1.12
CA ARG A 134 -1.91 0.74 1.93
C ARG A 134 -1.48 -0.32 2.93
N PRO A 135 -1.01 0.07 4.12
CA PRO A 135 -0.42 -0.87 5.08
C PRO A 135 -1.35 -2.01 5.51
N LEU A 136 -2.65 -1.77 5.59
CA LEU A 136 -3.67 -2.80 5.89
C LEU A 136 -3.94 -3.78 4.73
N GLY A 137 -3.18 -3.67 3.64
CA GLY A 137 -3.11 -4.69 2.60
C GLY A 137 -1.70 -5.22 2.36
N SER A 138 -0.79 -5.02 3.33
CA SER A 138 0.54 -5.62 3.30
C SER A 138 0.49 -7.11 3.65
N ALA A 139 1.41 -7.90 3.10
CA ALA A 139 1.46 -9.34 3.39
C ALA A 139 1.79 -9.64 4.85
N GLN A 140 2.67 -8.86 5.48
CA GLN A 140 2.95 -8.99 6.91
C GLN A 140 1.70 -8.76 7.77
N TYR A 141 0.88 -7.76 7.43
CA TYR A 141 -0.40 -7.55 8.10
C TYR A 141 -1.32 -8.75 7.90
N ILE A 142 -1.51 -9.15 6.63
CA ILE A 142 -2.42 -10.22 6.25
C ILE A 142 -2.07 -11.55 6.94
N LEU A 143 -0.80 -11.95 6.91
CA LEU A 143 -0.32 -13.20 7.51
C LEU A 143 -0.33 -13.19 9.04
N ALA A 144 -0.38 -12.02 9.67
CA ALA A 144 -0.47 -11.87 11.12
C ALA A 144 -1.92 -11.79 11.62
N MET A 145 -2.92 -11.70 10.74
CA MET A 145 -4.32 -11.59 11.13
C MET A 145 -4.90 -12.92 11.59
N THR A 146 -5.72 -12.86 12.64
CA THR A 146 -6.56 -13.97 13.10
C THR A 146 -7.87 -13.42 13.65
N ASP A 147 -9.00 -13.98 13.23
CA ASP A 147 -10.30 -13.72 13.80
C ASP A 147 -10.56 -14.67 14.98
N PHE A 148 -10.76 -14.09 16.17
CA PHE A 148 -11.03 -14.80 17.41
C PHE A 148 -12.51 -14.75 17.83
N THR A 149 -13.40 -14.30 16.96
CA THR A 149 -14.86 -14.21 17.23
C THR A 149 -15.43 -15.55 17.68
N ASN A 150 -14.89 -16.66 17.15
CA ASN A 150 -15.11 -18.01 17.68
C ASN A 150 -13.80 -18.54 18.29
N PRO A 151 -13.61 -18.48 19.63
CA PRO A 151 -12.37 -18.91 20.27
C PRO A 151 -12.07 -20.41 20.13
N GLU A 152 -13.08 -21.24 19.88
CA GLU A 152 -12.90 -22.68 19.64
C GLU A 152 -12.40 -22.97 18.21
N TYR A 153 -12.67 -22.04 17.28
CA TYR A 153 -12.32 -22.14 15.86
C TYR A 153 -11.82 -20.79 15.36
N PRO A 154 -10.64 -20.35 15.82
CA PRO A 154 -10.02 -19.13 15.30
C PRO A 154 -9.79 -19.28 13.80
N LYS A 155 -9.99 -18.20 13.05
CA LYS A 155 -9.82 -18.19 11.59
C LYS A 155 -8.65 -17.32 11.20
N ASP A 156 -7.82 -17.82 10.31
CA ASP A 156 -6.70 -17.13 9.69
C ASP A 156 -6.78 -17.29 8.17
N LEU A 157 -6.05 -16.44 7.44
CA LEU A 157 -5.97 -16.53 5.98
C LEU A 157 -4.87 -17.53 5.60
N ASN A 158 -5.27 -18.68 5.04
CA ASN A 158 -4.35 -19.73 4.60
C ASN A 158 -3.67 -19.39 3.27
N LEU A 159 -2.72 -18.45 3.30
CA LEU A 159 -2.04 -17.94 2.11
C LEU A 159 -0.65 -18.53 1.91
N VAL A 160 -0.35 -18.84 0.65
CA VAL A 160 0.98 -19.18 0.15
C VAL A 160 1.52 -18.01 -0.66
N LEU A 161 2.81 -17.70 -0.51
CA LEU A 161 3.47 -16.64 -1.28
C LEU A 161 3.81 -17.13 -2.68
N LEU A 162 3.33 -16.44 -3.72
CA LEU A 162 3.56 -16.84 -5.12
C LEU A 162 5.05 -16.93 -5.47
N ASP A 163 5.88 -16.02 -4.98
CA ASP A 163 7.33 -16.02 -5.23
C ASP A 163 8.02 -17.26 -4.64
N GLN A 164 7.54 -17.76 -3.49
CA GLN A 164 8.06 -19.00 -2.90
C GLN A 164 7.68 -20.22 -3.74
N VAL A 165 6.46 -20.25 -4.31
CA VAL A 165 6.03 -21.33 -5.21
C VAL A 165 6.85 -21.33 -6.49
N ILE A 166 7.09 -20.15 -7.09
CA ILE A 166 7.94 -20.03 -8.28
C ILE A 166 9.36 -20.52 -7.98
N THR A 167 9.94 -20.11 -6.86
CA THR A 167 11.30 -20.52 -6.45
C THR A 167 11.38 -22.03 -6.24
N MET A 168 10.41 -22.62 -5.52
CA MET A 168 10.35 -24.07 -5.34
C MET A 168 10.22 -24.83 -6.67
N LEU A 169 9.38 -24.36 -7.59
CA LEU A 169 9.22 -24.98 -8.90
C LEU A 169 10.49 -24.87 -9.76
N GLN A 170 11.19 -23.75 -9.69
CA GLN A 170 12.49 -23.57 -10.36
C GLN A 170 13.54 -24.52 -9.78
N ASP A 171 13.61 -24.64 -8.46
CA ASP A 171 14.54 -25.56 -7.77
C ASP A 171 14.22 -27.02 -8.10
N LEU A 172 12.93 -27.39 -8.14
CA LEU A 172 12.49 -28.72 -8.55
C LEU A 172 12.84 -29.01 -10.02
N ALA A 173 12.61 -28.06 -10.92
CA ALA A 173 12.97 -28.18 -12.33
C ALA A 173 14.49 -28.32 -12.51
N LEU A 174 15.30 -27.60 -11.73
CA LEU A 174 16.75 -27.71 -11.72
C LEU A 174 17.20 -29.08 -11.19
N ALA A 175 16.56 -29.59 -10.13
CA ALA A 175 16.84 -30.91 -9.57
C ALA A 175 16.48 -32.04 -10.57
N LEU A 176 15.34 -31.95 -11.24
CA LEU A 176 14.92 -32.88 -12.29
C LEU A 176 15.86 -32.87 -13.50
N LYS A 177 16.36 -31.69 -13.91
CA LYS A 177 17.39 -31.57 -14.96
C LYS A 177 18.70 -32.23 -14.56
N LYS A 178 19.14 -32.10 -13.30
CA LYS A 178 20.33 -32.79 -12.77
C LYS A 178 20.16 -34.31 -12.75
N LEU A 179 18.98 -34.82 -12.39
CA LEU A 179 18.69 -36.26 -12.31
C LEU A 179 18.55 -36.93 -13.70
N SER A 180 18.12 -36.19 -14.71
CA SER A 180 17.90 -36.71 -16.07
C SER A 180 19.14 -36.71 -16.97
N GLY A 181 20.29 -36.17 -16.51
CA GLY A 181 21.53 -36.12 -17.28
C GLY A 181 21.46 -35.23 -18.53
N ILE A 182 20.43 -34.39 -18.65
CA ILE A 182 20.23 -33.49 -19.79
C ILE A 182 21.20 -32.30 -19.63
N PRO A 183 22.08 -32.02 -20.62
CA PRO A 183 23.00 -30.90 -20.55
C PRO A 183 22.23 -29.57 -20.44
N ILE A 184 22.54 -28.79 -19.41
CA ILE A 184 21.94 -27.47 -19.16
C ILE A 184 22.46 -26.51 -20.24
N GLN A 185 21.68 -26.25 -21.29
CA GLN A 185 21.90 -25.08 -22.12
C GLN A 185 21.41 -23.86 -21.36
N LYS A 186 22.34 -22.94 -21.05
CA LYS A 186 22.02 -21.59 -20.59
C LYS A 186 21.21 -20.90 -21.69
N HIS A 187 19.89 -20.93 -21.61
CA HIS A 187 19.10 -19.86 -22.18
C HIS A 187 19.00 -18.78 -21.10
N GLU A 188 19.70 -17.68 -21.36
CA GLU A 188 19.48 -16.40 -20.69
C GLU A 188 18.03 -15.97 -20.97
N ALA A 189 17.11 -16.38 -20.10
CA ALA A 189 15.97 -15.53 -19.80
C ALA A 189 16.50 -14.47 -18.86
N SER A 190 16.68 -13.26 -19.38
CA SER A 190 17.05 -12.07 -18.61
C SER A 190 16.07 -11.86 -17.47
N LEU A 191 16.42 -12.31 -16.27
CA LEU A 191 15.93 -11.76 -15.03
C LEU A 191 17.16 -11.32 -14.26
N VAL A 192 17.40 -10.01 -14.29
CA VAL A 192 18.46 -9.36 -13.52
C VAL A 192 18.13 -9.58 -12.05
N VAL A 193 18.72 -10.61 -11.46
CA VAL A 193 18.92 -10.67 -10.01
C VAL A 193 19.90 -9.56 -9.70
N LEU A 194 19.40 -8.40 -9.25
CA LEU A 194 20.24 -7.39 -8.61
C LEU A 194 20.83 -8.02 -7.36
N GLN A 195 22.03 -8.58 -7.51
CA GLN A 195 22.90 -8.89 -6.39
C GLN A 195 23.24 -7.59 -5.69
N LYS A 196 22.97 -7.53 -4.39
CA LYS A 196 23.52 -6.52 -3.48
C LYS A 196 25.03 -6.39 -3.71
N ALA A 197 25.46 -5.16 -4.01
CA ALA A 197 26.76 -4.65 -3.62
C ALA A 197 26.57 -3.74 -2.40
#